data_AF-A0A7C6YF86-F1
#
_entry.id   AF-A0A7C6YF86-F1
#
_cell.length_a   1.000
_cell.length_b   1.000
_cell.length_c   1.000
_cell.angle_alpha   90.00
_cell.angle_beta   90.00
_cell.angle_gamma   90.00
#
_symmetry.space_group_name_H-M   'P 1'
#
loop_
_entity.id
_entity.type
_entity.pdbx_description
1 polymer ?
#
loop_
_entity_poly.entity_id
_entity_poly.type
_entity_poly.pdbx_seq_one_letter_code
_entity_poly.pdbx_strand_id
1 'polypeptide(L)'
;MNWLRKMIDLISEIFLADKELLPPEPSDSCYQSVRQAWQEWQDAKQYFNQVSDPGMVDYAIYSLQAAERRYIYLLHKARQELSGFHRGAVPPER
;
A
#
# COMPACT_ATOMS: atom_id res chain seq x y z
N MET A 1 -14.32 0.60 16.08
CA MET A 1 -14.24 -0.57 15.19
C MET A 1 -12.89 -1.27 15.35
N ASN A 2 -12.88 -2.56 15.73
CA ASN A 2 -11.65 -3.33 15.94
C ASN A 2 -10.85 -3.62 14.65
N TRP A 3 -11.45 -3.38 13.48
CA TRP A 3 -10.81 -3.51 12.17
C TRP A 3 -9.84 -2.38 11.85
N LEU A 4 -10.18 -1.14 12.23
CA LEU A 4 -9.32 0.04 12.01
C LEU A 4 -8.01 -0.05 12.80
N ARG A 5 -8.08 -0.60 14.03
CA ARG A 5 -6.92 -0.83 14.88
C ARG A 5 -5.97 -1.86 14.24
N LYS A 6 -6.52 -3.00 13.82
CA LYS A 6 -5.76 -4.05 13.09
C LYS A 6 -5.11 -3.52 11.80
N MET A 7 -5.80 -2.63 11.08
CA MET A 7 -5.26 -1.99 9.88
C MET A 7 -4.14 -1.00 10.19
N ILE A 8 -4.27 -0.20 11.25
CA ILE A 8 -3.20 0.69 11.72
C ILE A 8 -2.00 -0.14 12.17
N ASP A 9 -2.22 -1.21 12.96
CA ASP A 9 -1.15 -2.09 13.43
C ASP A 9 -0.40 -2.76 12.24
N LEU A 10 -1.14 -3.22 11.22
CA LEU A 10 -0.57 -3.77 9.98
C LEU A 10 0.27 -2.73 9.21
N ILE A 11 -0.21 -1.49 9.10
CA ILE A 11 0.53 -0.40 8.44
C ILE A 11 1.73 0.05 9.29
N SER A 12 1.62 0.05 10.62
CA SER A 12 2.72 0.37 11.54
C SER A 12 3.85 -0.65 11.47
N GLU A 13 3.54 -1.94 11.39
CA GLU A 13 4.56 -2.99 11.13
C GLU A 13 5.24 -2.83 9.76
N ILE A 14 4.53 -2.26 8.78
CA ILE A 14 5.06 -1.98 7.44
C ILE A 14 5.95 -0.72 7.43
N PHE A 15 5.58 0.33 8.17
CA PHE A 15 6.14 1.68 8.00
C PHE A 15 7.12 2.13 9.10
N LEU A 16 7.09 1.55 10.30
CA LEU A 16 7.96 1.96 11.44
C LEU A 16 9.20 1.09 11.65
N ALA A 17 9.34 -0.03 10.94
CA ALA A 17 10.45 -0.96 11.15
C ALA A 17 11.75 -0.54 10.45
N ASP A 18 11.73 0.43 9.53
CA ASP A 18 12.90 0.73 8.71
C ASP A 18 13.04 2.24 8.46
N LYS A 19 13.57 2.96 9.46
CA LYS A 19 13.95 4.37 9.33
C LYS A 19 15.37 4.51 8.76
N GLU A 20 16.09 3.41 8.53
CA GLU A 20 17.54 3.43 8.28
C GLU A 20 18.00 2.71 6.99
N LEU A 21 17.11 2.00 6.28
CA LEU A 21 17.33 1.67 4.87
C LEU A 21 16.57 2.65 3.98
N LEU A 22 17.19 3.77 3.60
CA LEU A 22 16.84 4.38 2.31
C LEU A 22 17.57 3.56 1.24
N PRO A 23 16.87 2.73 0.46
CA PRO A 23 17.50 1.95 -0.61
C PRO A 23 17.85 2.88 -1.78
N PRO A 24 18.77 2.49 -2.67
CA PRO A 24 19.02 3.25 -3.90
C PRO A 24 17.69 3.45 -4.63
N GLU A 25 17.44 4.71 -5.02
CA GLU A 25 16.15 5.22 -5.53
C GLU A 25 15.30 4.12 -6.18
N PRO A 26 14.24 3.66 -5.49
CA PRO A 26 13.40 2.61 -6.00
C PRO A 26 12.84 3.06 -7.34
N SER A 27 12.91 2.21 -8.37
CA SER A 27 12.47 2.59 -9.73
C SER A 27 11.16 3.37 -9.64
N ASP A 28 11.15 4.62 -10.09
CA ASP A 28 10.08 5.60 -9.87
C ASP A 28 8.67 4.99 -10.07
N SER A 29 8.54 4.08 -11.03
CA SER A 29 7.32 3.38 -11.39
C SER A 29 6.64 2.58 -10.25
N CYS A 30 7.41 1.88 -9.39
CA CYS A 30 6.83 1.06 -8.33
C CYS A 30 6.25 1.93 -7.20
N TYR A 31 7.01 2.93 -6.76
CA TYR A 31 6.56 3.90 -5.76
C TYR A 31 5.41 4.77 -6.27
N GLN A 32 5.42 5.15 -7.55
CA GLN A 32 4.29 5.83 -8.18
C GLN A 32 3.02 4.98 -8.16
N SER A 33 3.12 3.69 -8.46
CA SER A 33 1.97 2.77 -8.44
C SER A 33 1.36 2.64 -7.04
N VAL A 34 2.20 2.54 -6.01
CA VAL A 34 1.75 2.51 -4.60
C VAL A 34 1.06 3.83 -4.22
N ARG A 35 1.66 4.97 -4.58
CA ARG A 35 1.09 6.30 -4.32
C ARG A 35 -0.27 6.48 -5.01
N GLN A 36 -0.38 6.06 -6.26
CA GLN A 36 -1.64 6.12 -7.00
C GLN A 36 -2.72 5.26 -6.34
N ALA A 37 -2.41 4.02 -5.98
CA ALA A 37 -3.37 3.16 -5.30
C ALA A 37 -3.78 3.69 -3.91
N TRP A 38 -2.88 4.38 -3.22
CA TRP A 38 -3.22 5.09 -1.99
C TRP A 38 -4.22 6.23 -2.24
N GLN A 39 -4.00 7.06 -3.27
CA GLN A 39 -4.93 8.12 -3.65
C GLN A 39 -6.30 7.54 -4.04
N GLU A 40 -6.34 6.53 -4.89
CA GLU A 40 -7.58 5.82 -5.28
C GLU A 40 -8.35 5.31 -4.05
N TRP A 41 -7.64 4.81 -3.05
CA TRP A 41 -8.27 4.36 -1.80
C TRP A 41 -8.81 5.52 -0.97
N GLN A 42 -8.13 6.67 -0.90
CA GLN A 42 -8.67 7.86 -0.22
C GLN A 42 -9.91 8.41 -0.94
N ASP A 43 -9.89 8.45 -2.28
CA ASP A 43 -11.02 8.91 -3.07
C ASP A 43 -12.23 7.99 -2.88
N ALA A 44 -12.02 6.67 -2.86
CA ALA A 44 -13.07 5.70 -2.59
C ALA A 44 -13.64 5.82 -1.17
N LYS A 45 -12.81 6.11 -0.16
CA LYS A 45 -13.29 6.42 1.21
C LYS A 45 -14.14 7.68 1.22
N GLN A 46 -13.70 8.73 0.55
CA GLN A 46 -14.45 9.98 0.47
C GLN A 46 -15.80 9.74 -0.20
N TYR A 47 -15.82 9.02 -1.32
CA TYR A 47 -17.06 8.68 -2.03
C TYR A 47 -18.01 7.87 -1.14
N PHE A 48 -17.52 6.82 -0.46
CA PHE A 48 -18.32 6.03 0.47
C PHE A 48 -18.90 6.87 1.63
N ASN A 49 -18.16 7.87 2.12
CA ASN A 49 -18.65 8.76 3.17
C ASN A 49 -19.69 9.78 2.67
N GLN A 50 -19.72 10.05 1.37
CA GLN A 50 -20.60 11.07 0.75
C GLN A 50 -21.82 10.46 0.07
N VAL A 51 -21.78 9.18 -0.29
CA VAL A 51 -22.88 8.52 -0.99
C VAL A 51 -24.13 8.49 -0.12
N SER A 52 -25.20 9.10 -0.62
CA SER A 52 -26.53 9.09 0.02
C SER A 52 -27.55 8.31 -0.78
N ASP A 53 -27.24 7.98 -2.04
CA ASP A 53 -28.11 7.20 -2.91
C ASP A 53 -28.05 5.71 -2.52
N PRO A 54 -29.16 5.12 -2.04
CA PRO A 54 -29.21 3.70 -1.66
C PRO A 54 -28.79 2.75 -2.79
N GLY A 55 -29.04 3.10 -4.05
CA GLY A 55 -28.67 2.28 -5.21
C GLY A 55 -27.17 2.26 -5.51
N MET A 56 -26.41 3.17 -4.89
CA MET A 56 -24.95 3.31 -5.09
C MET A 56 -24.13 2.87 -3.88
N VAL A 57 -24.77 2.57 -2.74
CA VAL A 57 -24.07 2.17 -1.51
C VAL A 57 -23.25 0.90 -1.73
N ASP A 58 -23.82 -0.12 -2.38
CA ASP A 58 -23.12 -1.37 -2.66
C ASP A 58 -21.89 -1.15 -3.56
N TYR A 59 -22.03 -0.28 -4.57
CA TYR A 59 -20.93 0.12 -5.43
C TYR A 59 -19.83 0.84 -4.63
N ALA A 60 -20.20 1.73 -3.71
CA ALA A 60 -19.26 2.45 -2.87
C ALA A 60 -18.49 1.50 -1.93
N ILE A 61 -19.17 0.52 -1.34
CA ILE A 61 -18.54 -0.53 -0.50
C ILE A 61 -17.56 -1.35 -1.34
N TYR A 62 -18.00 -1.82 -2.51
CA TYR A 62 -17.16 -2.62 -3.40
C TYR A 62 -15.91 -1.86 -3.83
N SER A 63 -16.08 -0.60 -4.27
CA SER A 63 -14.98 0.24 -4.74
C SER A 63 -13.96 0.52 -3.64
N LEU A 64 -14.43 0.81 -2.42
CA LEU A 64 -13.59 1.00 -1.26
C LEU A 64 -12.72 -0.24 -0.95
N GLN A 65 -13.34 -1.43 -0.93
CA GLN A 65 -12.64 -2.69 -0.66
C GLN A 65 -11.65 -3.06 -1.77
N ALA A 66 -12.01 -2.80 -3.04
CA ALA A 66 -11.14 -3.08 -4.17
C ALA A 66 -9.88 -2.19 -4.15
N ALA A 67 -10.05 -0.88 -3.91
CA ALA A 67 -8.94 0.07 -3.82
C ALA A 67 -8.00 -0.26 -2.64
N GLU A 68 -8.55 -0.62 -1.48
CA GLU A 68 -7.78 -1.05 -0.32
C GLU A 68 -6.91 -2.29 -0.62
N ARG A 69 -7.52 -3.34 -1.19
CA ARG A 69 -6.80 -4.57 -1.55
C ARG A 69 -5.68 -4.31 -2.56
N ARG A 70 -5.93 -3.44 -3.54
CA ARG A 70 -4.94 -3.03 -4.53
C ARG A 70 -3.75 -2.31 -3.87
N TYR A 71 -4.02 -1.36 -2.98
CA TYR A 71 -2.98 -0.65 -2.24
C TYR A 71 -2.11 -1.61 -1.41
N ILE A 72 -2.74 -2.50 -0.63
CA ILE A 72 -2.03 -3.49 0.19
C ILE A 72 -1.17 -4.41 -0.68
N TYR A 73 -1.72 -4.92 -1.79
CA TYR A 73 -0.97 -5.76 -2.72
C TYR A 73 0.28 -5.06 -3.26
N LEU A 74 0.14 -3.80 -3.70
CA LEU A 74 1.26 -3.04 -4.25
C LEU A 74 2.32 -2.72 -3.19
N LEU A 75 1.92 -2.47 -1.94
CA LEU A 75 2.87 -2.32 -0.82
C LEU A 75 3.69 -3.60 -0.61
N HIS A 76 3.03 -4.76 -0.59
CA HIS A 76 3.74 -6.04 -0.45
C HIS A 76 4.70 -6.29 -1.61
N LYS A 77 4.27 -5.99 -2.83
CA LYS A 77 5.10 -6.15 -4.04
C LYS A 77 6.33 -5.24 -3.98
N ALA A 78 6.16 -3.96 -3.66
CA ALA A 78 7.27 -3.01 -3.53
C ALA A 78 8.29 -3.47 -2.48
N ARG A 79 7.84 -4.01 -1.34
CA ARG A 79 8.72 -4.56 -0.30
C ARG A 79 9.49 -5.80 -0.78
N GLN A 80 8.84 -6.69 -1.53
CA GLN A 80 9.50 -7.88 -2.08
C GLN A 80 10.59 -7.50 -3.10
N GLU A 81 10.32 -6.51 -3.94
CA GLU A 81 11.31 -5.98 -4.89
C GLU A 81 12.51 -5.37 -4.13
N LEU A 82 12.25 -4.61 -3.06
CA LEU A 82 13.28 -4.03 -2.20
C LEU A 82 14.19 -5.08 -1.54
N SER A 83 13.58 -6.09 -0.93
CA SER A 83 14.29 -7.14 -0.18
C SER A 83 14.93 -8.20 -1.10
N GLY A 84 14.44 -8.35 -2.33
CA GLY A 84 15.09 -9.13 -3.39
C GLY A 84 16.40 -8.51 -3.88
N PHE A 85 16.53 -7.18 -3.84
CA PHE A 85 17.74 -6.47 -4.23
C PHE A 85 18.94 -6.74 -3.30
N HIS A 86 18.68 -6.95 -2.01
CA HIS A 86 19.72 -7.24 -1.01
C HIS A 86 20.31 -8.66 -1.07
N ARG A 87 19.75 -9.58 -1.87
CA ARG A 87 20.24 -10.97 -1.95
C ARG A 87 21.24 -11.22 -3.09
N GLY A 88 21.58 -10.20 -3.89
CA GLY A 88 22.47 -10.30 -5.06
C GLY A 88 23.88 -9.71 -4.90
N ALA A 89 24.21 -9.10 -3.76
CA ALA A 89 25.54 -8.52 -3.53
C ALA A 89 26.42 -9.47 -2.73
N VAL A 90 26.96 -10.50 -3.38
CA VAL A 90 28.17 -11.19 -2.89
C VAL A 90 29.37 -10.42 -3.43
N PRO A 91 30.19 -9.76 -2.58
CA PRO A 91 31.42 -9.11 -3.05
C PRO A 91 32.38 -10.18 -3.56
N PRO A 92 33.10 -9.97 -4.68
CA PRO A 92 34.14 -10.90 -5.08
C PRO A 92 35.28 -10.82 -4.05
N GLU A 93 35.52 -11.91 -3.33
CA GLU A 93 36.75 -12.10 -2.58
C GLU A 93 37.93 -12.04 -3.57
N ARG A 94 38.85 -11.10 -3.33
CA ARG A 94 40.20 -11.10 -3.87
C ARG A 94 41.17 -10.76 -2.76
#